data_AF-R6SFT7-F1
#
_entry.id   AF-R6SFT7-F1
#
_cell.length_a   1.000
_cell.length_b   1.000
_cell.length_c   1.000
_cell.angle_alpha   90.00
_cell.angle_beta   90.00
_cell.angle_gamma   90.00
#
_symmetry.space_group_name_H-M   'P 1'
#
loop_
_entity.id
_entity.type
_entity.pdbx_description
1 polymer ?
#
loop_
_entity_poly.entity_id
_entity_poly.type
_entity_poly.pdbx_seq_one_letter_code
_entity_poly.pdbx_strand_id
1 'polypeptide(L)'
;MIKLTKEQVVSIHSSLIKASGGTDGVRDEDLLESALESPFQTFDGHDLYPSIIQKAARIGYSLVSNHPFIDGNKRTGIHIMQFVEKVCFFKKSACSQSLSPNPFPRERGYITGATAPRPSKDACSQPPPPLDPVGGYAPATPFLYNQEVYRQSDI
;
A
#
# COMPACT_ATOMS: atom_id res chain seq x y z
N MET A 1 7.28 -7.94 0.77
CA MET A 1 7.62 -6.60 1.31
C MET A 1 9.14 -6.51 1.42
N ILE A 2 9.75 -5.33 1.28
CA ILE A 2 11.20 -5.17 1.47
C ILE A 2 11.47 -5.10 2.97
N LYS A 3 12.34 -5.98 3.47
CA LYS A 3 12.79 -5.99 4.85
C LYS A 3 14.06 -5.16 4.96
N LEU A 4 14.07 -4.22 5.91
CA LEU A 4 15.24 -3.40 6.20
C LEU A 4 16.16 -4.17 7.14
N THR A 5 17.46 -4.13 6.88
CA THR A 5 18.45 -4.70 7.81
C THR A 5 18.78 -3.68 8.90
N LYS A 6 19.15 -4.16 10.09
CA LYS A 6 19.56 -3.29 11.20
C LYS A 6 20.68 -2.32 10.80
N GLU A 7 21.65 -2.80 10.04
CA GLU A 7 22.79 -2.01 9.52
C GLU A 7 22.33 -0.82 8.68
N GLN A 8 21.31 -1.03 7.83
CA GLN A 8 20.73 0.05 7.03
C GLN A 8 20.06 1.10 7.92
N VAL A 9 19.35 0.67 8.97
CA VAL A 9 18.69 1.59 9.90
C VAL A 9 19.72 2.40 10.69
N VAL A 10 20.78 1.76 11.18
CA VAL A 10 21.88 2.43 11.89
C VAL A 10 22.59 3.43 10.95
N SER A 11 22.83 3.06 9.70
CA SER A 11 23.43 3.98 8.70
C SER A 11 22.55 5.19 8.42
N ILE A 12 21.23 4.99 8.31
CA ILE A 12 20.26 6.08 8.13
C ILE A 12 20.26 6.96 9.38
N HIS A 13 20.24 6.36 10.57
CA HIS A 13 20.28 7.07 11.85
C HIS A 13 21.51 7.97 11.96
N SER A 14 22.72 7.42 11.73
CA SER A 14 23.96 8.20 11.79
C SER A 14 23.96 9.37 10.79
N SER A 15 23.39 9.15 9.60
CA SER A 15 23.22 10.22 8.60
C SER A 15 22.26 11.33 9.07
N LEU A 16 21.18 10.96 9.76
CA LEU A 16 20.22 11.91 10.32
C LEU A 16 20.81 12.71 11.47
N ILE A 17 21.54 12.07 12.38
CA ILE A 17 22.22 12.76 13.49
C ILE A 17 23.27 13.73 12.98
N LYS A 18 24.04 13.36 11.95
CA LYS A 18 24.99 14.28 11.28
C LYS A 18 24.30 15.53 10.72
N ALA A 19 23.10 15.37 10.15
CA ALA A 19 22.38 16.48 9.53
C ALA A 19 21.61 17.36 10.54
N SER A 20 21.10 16.77 11.62
CA SER A 20 20.18 17.46 12.55
C SER A 20 20.75 17.71 13.94
N GLY A 21 21.93 17.18 14.24
CA GLY A 21 22.56 17.25 15.56
C GLY A 21 21.94 16.26 16.56
N GLY A 22 22.72 15.91 17.59
CA GLY A 22 22.34 14.94 18.61
C GLY A 22 23.47 13.98 18.96
N THR A 23 23.16 12.97 19.78
CA THR A 23 24.11 11.92 20.14
C THR A 23 23.85 10.68 19.27
N ASP A 24 24.86 10.23 18.54
CA ASP A 24 24.81 8.99 17.77
C ASP A 24 25.04 7.79 18.71
N GLY A 25 24.28 6.72 18.52
CA GLY A 25 24.47 5.48 19.26
C GLY A 25 23.19 4.66 19.40
N VAL A 26 23.38 3.34 19.29
CA VAL A 26 22.34 2.36 19.58
C VAL A 26 22.34 2.09 21.07
N ARG A 27 21.17 2.23 21.70
CA ARG A 27 20.97 1.89 23.12
C ARG A 27 20.85 0.40 23.30
N ASP A 28 20.04 -0.23 22.45
CA ASP A 28 19.70 -1.65 22.54
C ASP A 28 19.37 -2.21 21.15
N GLU A 29 20.17 -3.18 20.72
CA GLU A 29 20.04 -3.86 19.43
C GLU A 29 18.82 -4.79 19.41
N ASP A 30 18.45 -5.39 20.54
CA ASP A 30 17.32 -6.32 20.62
C ASP A 30 15.99 -5.57 20.44
N LEU A 31 15.91 -4.35 20.99
CA LEU A 31 14.76 -3.46 20.78
C LEU A 31 14.64 -2.99 19.33
N LEU A 32 15.77 -2.82 18.65
CA LEU A 32 15.80 -2.46 17.23
C LEU A 32 15.32 -3.61 16.36
N GLU A 33 15.81 -4.82 16.60
CA GLU A 33 15.39 -6.02 15.87
C GLU A 33 13.91 -6.34 16.11
N SER A 34 13.45 -6.22 17.36
CA SER A 34 12.03 -6.33 17.71
C SER A 34 11.16 -5.34 16.94
N ALA A 35 11.60 -4.08 16.82
CA ALA A 35 10.85 -3.05 16.10
C ALA A 35 10.78 -3.33 14.59
N LEU A 36 11.80 -3.95 14.00
CA LEU A 36 11.83 -4.34 12.59
C LEU A 36 10.93 -5.55 12.29
N GLU A 37 10.71 -6.38 13.30
CA GLU A 37 9.91 -7.61 13.19
C GLU A 37 8.42 -7.37 13.44
N SER A 38 8.06 -6.31 14.17
CA SER A 38 6.69 -5.82 14.37
C SER A 38 5.74 -5.86 13.15
N PRO A 39 6.10 -5.38 11.94
CA PRO A 39 5.21 -5.42 10.77
C PRO A 39 4.96 -6.82 10.19
N PHE A 40 5.77 -7.82 10.56
CA PHE A 40 5.67 -9.19 10.07
C PHE A 40 4.96 -10.12 11.06
N GLN A 41 4.41 -9.58 12.14
CA GLN A 41 3.61 -10.34 13.08
C GLN A 41 2.34 -10.87 12.41
N THR A 42 2.05 -12.13 12.69
CA THR A 42 0.85 -12.84 12.21
C THR A 42 0.01 -13.28 13.40
N PHE A 43 -1.30 -13.33 13.21
CA PHE A 43 -2.24 -13.83 14.20
C PHE A 43 -3.26 -14.71 13.49
N ASP A 44 -3.48 -15.90 14.05
CA ASP A 44 -4.41 -16.89 13.51
C ASP A 44 -4.15 -17.23 12.02
N GLY A 45 -2.88 -17.30 11.63
CA GLY A 45 -2.47 -17.58 10.25
C GLY A 45 -2.65 -16.41 9.27
N HIS A 46 -3.07 -15.24 9.72
CA HIS A 46 -3.26 -14.04 8.92
C HIS A 46 -2.26 -12.92 9.28
N ASP A 47 -1.81 -12.17 8.28
CA ASP A 47 -0.99 -10.96 8.48
C ASP A 47 -1.82 -9.89 9.24
N LEU A 48 -1.29 -9.37 10.35
CA LEU A 48 -1.96 -8.28 11.10
C LEU A 48 -2.14 -7.01 10.26
N TYR A 49 -1.21 -6.77 9.35
CA TYR A 49 -1.10 -5.53 8.61
C TYR A 49 -1.10 -5.81 7.10
N PRO A 50 -2.24 -6.10 6.46
CA PRO A 50 -2.26 -6.48 5.05
C PRO A 50 -1.78 -5.36 4.11
N SER A 51 -1.99 -4.09 4.46
CA SER A 51 -1.58 -2.95 3.65
C SER A 51 -0.12 -2.55 3.86
N ILE A 52 0.54 -2.12 2.78
CA ILE A 52 1.90 -1.56 2.83
C ILE A 52 1.96 -0.34 3.76
N ILE A 53 0.93 0.51 3.72
CA ILE A 53 0.84 1.72 4.56
C ILE A 53 0.73 1.32 6.03
N GLN A 54 -0.06 0.30 6.35
CA GLN A 54 -0.21 -0.21 7.71
C GLN A 54 1.11 -0.80 8.23
N LYS A 55 1.83 -1.58 7.41
CA LYS A 55 3.15 -2.10 7.79
C LYS A 55 4.18 -0.98 7.98
N ALA A 56 4.18 0.05 7.12
CA ALA A 56 5.07 1.20 7.26
C ALA A 56 4.79 2.00 8.54
N ALA A 57 3.51 2.30 8.81
CA ALA A 57 3.07 2.96 10.03
C ALA A 57 3.45 2.14 11.28
N ARG A 58 3.32 0.81 11.22
CA ARG A 58 3.71 -0.08 12.33
C ARG A 58 5.20 -0.04 12.62
N ILE A 59 6.06 -0.06 11.60
CA ILE A 59 7.52 0.06 11.77
C ILE A 59 7.86 1.41 12.41
N GLY A 60 7.31 2.51 11.86
CA GLY A 60 7.54 3.85 12.37
C GLY A 60 7.14 3.98 13.83
N TYR A 61 5.93 3.50 14.18
CA TYR A 61 5.45 3.47 15.56
C TYR A 61 6.37 2.65 16.47
N SER A 62 6.74 1.44 16.07
CA SER A 62 7.56 0.54 16.90
C SER A 62 8.94 1.12 17.19
N LEU A 63 9.57 1.77 16.22
CA LEU A 63 10.85 2.46 16.43
C LEU A 63 10.74 3.63 17.40
N VAL A 64 9.62 4.37 17.36
CA VAL A 64 9.40 5.49 18.28
C VAL A 64 9.09 5.00 19.68
N SER A 65 8.28 3.96 19.83
CA SER A 65 7.86 3.41 21.13
C SER A 65 8.96 2.61 21.84
N ASN A 66 9.76 1.83 21.10
CA ASN A 66 10.79 0.99 21.70
C ASN A 66 12.04 1.79 22.11
N HIS A 67 12.23 2.99 21.53
CA HIS A 67 13.40 3.84 21.78
C HIS A 67 14.76 3.12 21.65
N PRO A 68 15.06 2.48 20.50
CA PRO A 68 16.30 1.71 20.33
C PRO A 68 17.58 2.56 20.27
N PHE A 69 17.48 3.86 19.95
CA PHE A 69 18.63 4.78 19.87
C PHE A 69 18.71 5.68 21.10
N ILE A 70 19.91 6.19 21.38
CA ILE A 70 20.17 7.14 22.47
C ILE A 70 19.40 8.46 22.24
N ASP A 71 19.41 8.96 21.02
CA ASP A 71 18.69 10.16 20.59
C ASP A 71 18.04 9.93 19.21
N GLY A 72 17.18 10.83 18.74
CA GLY A 72 16.72 10.83 17.36
C GLY A 72 15.70 9.75 17.00
N ASN A 73 15.14 9.03 17.98
CA ASN A 73 14.14 7.97 17.76
C ASN A 73 12.95 8.44 16.91
N LYS A 74 12.38 9.61 17.23
CA LYS A 74 11.25 10.20 16.49
C LYS A 74 11.61 10.50 15.02
N ARG A 75 12.79 11.10 14.81
CA ARG A 75 13.31 11.45 13.48
C ARG A 75 13.54 10.20 12.64
N THR A 76 14.20 9.22 13.23
CA THR A 76 14.52 7.93 12.57
C THR A 76 13.25 7.17 12.21
N GLY A 77 12.27 7.09 13.13
CA GLY A 77 10.99 6.43 12.87
C GLY A 77 10.22 7.03 11.69
N ILE A 78 10.14 8.37 11.61
CA ILE A 78 9.47 9.06 10.49
C ILE A 78 10.22 8.82 9.17
N HIS A 79 11.55 8.93 9.18
CA HIS A 79 12.36 8.70 7.97
C HIS A 79 12.25 7.28 7.45
N ILE A 80 12.29 6.29 8.33
CA ILE A 80 12.13 4.87 7.96
C ILE A 80 10.73 4.61 7.40
N MET A 81 9.69 5.15 8.04
CA MET A 81 8.31 5.04 7.54
C MET A 81 8.20 5.58 6.10
N GLN A 82 8.68 6.81 5.86
CA GLN A 82 8.68 7.42 4.52
C GLN A 82 9.51 6.64 3.51
N PHE A 83 10.65 6.08 3.93
CA PHE A 83 11.50 5.28 3.07
C PHE A 83 10.77 4.00 2.60
N VAL A 84 10.16 3.26 3.52
CA VAL A 84 9.42 2.02 3.21
C VAL A 84 8.26 2.29 2.24
N GLU A 85 7.51 3.38 2.47
CA GLU A 85 6.43 3.80 1.58
C GLU A 85 6.93 4.07 0.16
N LYS A 86 7.99 4.87 0.03
CA LYS A 86 8.55 5.25 -1.28
C LYS A 86 9.09 4.04 -2.04
N VAL A 87 9.84 3.16 -1.38
CA VAL A 87 10.45 2.00 -2.04
C VAL A 87 9.38 1.00 -2.50
N CYS A 88 8.34 0.78 -1.69
CA CYS A 88 7.23 -0.09 -2.09
C CYS A 88 6.40 0.51 -3.23
N PHE A 89 6.20 1.83 -3.25
CA PHE A 89 5.51 2.52 -4.34
C PHE A 89 6.29 2.40 -5.66
N PHE A 90 7.61 2.62 -5.64
CA PHE A 90 8.45 2.51 -6.84
C PHE A 90 8.40 1.10 -7.46
N LYS A 91 8.42 0.04 -6.63
CA LYS A 91 8.29 -1.34 -7.12
C LYS A 91 6.93 -1.64 -7.76
N LYS A 92 5.84 -1.04 -7.27
CA LYS A 92 4.52 -1.18 -7.90
C LYS A 92 4.50 -0.56 -9.31
N SER A 93 5.12 0.61 -9.48
CA SER A 93 5.15 1.30 -10.77
C SER A 93 6.01 0.59 -11.83
N ALA A 94 7.05 -0.13 -11.43
CA ALA A 94 7.89 -0.89 -12.36
C ALA A 94 7.19 -2.15 -12.92
N CYS A 95 6.20 -2.69 -12.21
CA CYS A 95 5.50 -3.92 -12.60
C CYS A 95 4.34 -3.67 -13.59
N SER A 96 3.77 -2.46 -13.64
CA SER A 96 2.67 -2.13 -14.56
C SER A 96 3.12 -1.82 -15.99
N GLN A 97 4.42 -1.67 -16.25
CA GLN A 97 4.95 -1.47 -17.61
C GLN A 97 5.31 -2.78 -18.32
N SER A 98 5.29 -3.92 -17.62
CA SER A 98 5.59 -5.23 -18.21
C SER A 98 4.36 -6.12 -18.38
N LEU A 99 3.15 -5.58 -18.55
CA LEU A 99 1.97 -6.36 -18.99
C LEU A 99 1.02 -5.51 -19.86
N SER A 100 1.43 -5.27 -21.10
CA SER A 100 0.65 -5.78 -22.23
C SER A 100 1.60 -5.95 -23.43
N PRO A 101 1.86 -7.17 -23.93
CA PRO A 101 2.17 -7.29 -25.34
C PRO A 101 0.92 -6.83 -26.08
N ASN A 102 1.07 -5.79 -26.91
CA ASN A 102 0.02 -5.36 -27.83
C ASN A 102 -0.59 -6.60 -28.51
N PRO A 103 -1.91 -6.84 -28.43
CA PRO A 103 -2.55 -7.97 -29.11
C PRO A 103 -2.69 -7.73 -30.63
N PHE A 104 -2.12 -6.64 -31.16
CA PHE A 104 -2.13 -6.35 -32.59
C PHE A 104 -0.75 -6.62 -33.19
N PRO A 105 -0.58 -7.75 -33.91
CA PRO A 105 0.47 -7.86 -34.89
C PRO A 105 0.32 -6.68 -35.85
N ARG A 106 1.35 -5.86 -35.97
CA ARG A 106 1.40 -4.82 -36.99
C ARG A 106 1.66 -5.54 -38.31
N GLU A 107 0.61 -6.04 -38.94
CA GLU A 107 0.71 -6.69 -40.25
C GLU A 107 1.19 -5.67 -41.28
N ARG A 108 2.39 -5.95 -41.78
CA ARG A 108 2.98 -5.38 -42.98
C ARG A 108 2.34 -6.12 -44.15
N GLY A 109 1.76 -5.36 -45.08
CA GLY A 109 0.61 -5.82 -45.87
C GLY A 109 0.85 -6.93 -46.88
N TYR A 110 -0.27 -7.49 -47.35
CA TYR A 110 -0.41 -7.99 -48.71
C TYR A 110 -1.79 -7.61 -49.25
N ILE A 111 -1.72 -7.01 -50.42
CA ILE A 111 -2.79 -6.76 -51.39
C ILE A 111 -3.49 -8.07 -51.81
N THR A 112 -4.76 -8.25 -51.46
CA THR A 112 -5.74 -8.94 -52.34
C THR A 112 -7.14 -8.48 -51.98
N GLY A 113 -7.89 -8.02 -52.98
CA GLY A 113 -9.19 -7.38 -52.83
C GLY A 113 -10.28 -8.28 -52.27
N ALA A 114 -11.01 -7.75 -51.29
CA ALA A 114 -12.39 -8.11 -51.01
C ALA A 114 -13.06 -6.86 -50.43
N THR A 115 -13.86 -6.19 -51.26
CA THR A 115 -14.68 -5.05 -50.87
C THR A 115 -15.79 -5.55 -49.93
N ALA A 116 -15.60 -5.44 -48.61
CA ALA A 116 -16.71 -5.59 -47.68
C ALA A 116 -17.66 -4.39 -47.84
N PRO A 117 -18.99 -4.60 -47.93
CA PRO A 117 -19.93 -3.48 -48.01
C PRO A 117 -19.86 -2.67 -46.71
N ARG A 118 -19.76 -1.34 -46.84
CA ARG A 118 -19.89 -0.42 -45.70
C ARG A 118 -21.29 -0.65 -45.07
N PRO A 119 -21.42 -0.73 -43.74
CA PRO A 119 -22.74 -0.63 -43.14
C PRO A 119 -23.34 0.73 -43.48
N SER A 120 -24.60 0.72 -43.93
CA SER A 120 -25.37 1.92 -44.25
C SER A 120 -25.55 2.80 -43.01
N LYS A 121 -25.65 4.12 -43.22
CA LYS A 121 -25.72 5.16 -42.18
C LYS A 121 -27.04 5.18 -41.39
N ASP A 122 -27.89 4.16 -41.52
CA ASP A 122 -29.28 4.19 -41.05
C ASP A 122 -29.49 3.49 -39.69
N ALA A 123 -28.44 3.01 -39.03
CA ALA A 123 -28.55 2.34 -37.72
C ALA A 123 -28.67 3.30 -36.51
N CYS A 124 -28.82 4.61 -36.72
CA CYS A 124 -28.88 5.62 -35.65
C CYS A 124 -30.31 6.00 -35.22
N SER A 125 -31.35 5.29 -35.66
CA SER A 125 -32.75 5.72 -35.46
C SER A 125 -33.56 4.89 -34.46
N GLN A 126 -32.96 4.00 -33.68
CA GLN A 126 -33.70 3.27 -32.65
C GLN A 126 -33.50 3.91 -31.27
N PRO A 127 -34.56 4.48 -30.65
CA PRO A 127 -34.46 4.92 -29.26
C PRO A 127 -34.21 3.71 -28.34
N PRO A 128 -33.48 3.90 -27.22
CA PRO A 128 -33.17 2.80 -26.32
C PRO A 128 -34.46 2.15 -25.78
N PRO A 129 -34.46 0.83 -25.56
CA PRO A 129 -35.62 0.14 -25.01
C PRO A 129 -35.97 0.69 -23.61
N PRO A 130 -37.26 0.75 -23.25
CA PRO A 130 -37.69 1.26 -21.96
C PRO A 130 -37.18 0.37 -20.81
N LEU A 131 -36.82 1.00 -19.70
CA LEU A 131 -36.45 0.32 -18.45
C LEU A 131 -37.69 -0.35 -17.85
N ASP A 132 -37.59 -1.65 -17.57
CA ASP A 132 -38.66 -2.44 -16.97
C ASP A 132 -39.04 -1.91 -15.56
N PRO A 133 -40.33 -1.78 -15.23
CA PRO A 133 -40.78 -1.27 -13.94
C PRO A 133 -41.18 -2.41 -12.99
N VAL A 134 -40.22 -3.22 -12.54
CA VAL A 134 -40.40 -4.15 -11.41
C VAL A 134 -39.00 -4.33 -10.80
N GLY A 135 -38.61 -3.85 -9.62
CA GLY A 135 -39.31 -3.63 -8.37
C GLY A 135 -38.47 -4.30 -7.29
N GLY A 136 -37.76 -3.53 -6.45
CA GLY A 136 -37.02 -4.09 -5.32
C GLY A 136 -35.90 -3.20 -4.78
N TYR A 137 -36.26 -2.17 -4.01
CA TYR A 137 -35.34 -1.50 -3.10
C TYR A 137 -34.90 -2.51 -2.03
N ALA A 138 -33.61 -2.84 -1.96
CA ALA A 138 -33.05 -3.48 -0.79
C ALA A 138 -32.99 -2.44 0.34
N PRO A 139 -33.66 -2.64 1.49
CA PRO A 139 -33.53 -1.74 2.62
C PRO A 139 -32.11 -1.85 3.18
N ALA A 140 -31.49 -0.70 3.39
CA ALA A 140 -30.28 -0.55 4.17
C ALA A 140 -30.44 -1.27 5.52
N THR A 141 -29.67 -2.32 5.75
CA THR A 141 -29.51 -2.91 7.09
C THR A 141 -28.76 -1.89 7.96
N PRO A 142 -29.33 -1.39 9.07
CA PRO A 142 -28.54 -0.71 10.08
C PRO A 142 -27.82 -1.79 10.87
N PHE A 143 -26.54 -2.02 10.58
CA PHE A 143 -25.70 -2.81 11.47
C PHE A 143 -25.41 -1.95 12.70
N LEU A 144 -26.10 -2.26 13.78
CA LEU A 144 -25.92 -1.71 15.11
C LEU A 144 -24.46 -1.86 15.53
N TYR A 145 -23.70 -0.77 15.48
CA TYR A 145 -22.39 -0.69 16.11
C TYR A 145 -22.64 -0.41 17.60
N ASN A 146 -22.55 -1.46 18.42
CA ASN A 146 -22.63 -1.34 19.87
C ASN A 146 -21.54 -0.39 20.38
N GLN A 147 -22.00 0.71 20.96
CA GLN A 147 -21.20 1.75 21.61
C GLN A 147 -21.02 1.43 23.11
N GLU A 148 -20.68 0.18 23.45
CA GLU A 148 -20.68 -0.31 24.84
C GLU A 148 -19.42 -1.08 25.25
N VAL A 149 -18.25 -0.70 24.74
CA VAL A 149 -16.96 -1.18 25.30
C VAL A 149 -15.90 -0.08 25.26
N TYR A 150 -16.14 1.03 25.97
CA TYR A 150 -15.07 1.98 26.33
C TYR A 150 -15.47 2.80 27.57
N ARG A 151 -15.73 2.12 28.70
CA ARG A 151 -15.89 2.81 29.99
C ARG A 151 -15.70 1.92 31.23
N GLN A 152 -14.65 1.11 31.31
CA GLN A 152 -14.24 0.57 32.63
C GLN A 152 -12.79 0.09 32.61
N SER A 153 -11.87 0.97 32.98
CA SER A 153 -10.62 0.66 33.69
C SER A 153 -9.89 1.95 34.05
N ASP A 154 -10.56 2.78 34.85
CA ASP A 154 -9.90 3.70 35.77
C ASP A 154 -10.32 3.27 37.19
N ILE A 155 -9.46 2.47 37.83
CA ILE A 155 -9.32 2.33 39.28
C ILE A 155 -7.84 2.52 39.57
#